data_AF-A0A2V2T349-F1
#
_entry.id   AF-A0A2V2T349-F1
#
_cell.length_a   1.000
_cell.length_b   1.000
_cell.length_c   1.000
_cell.angle_alpha   90.00
_cell.angle_beta   90.00
_cell.angle_gamma   90.00
#
_symmetry.space_group_name_H-M   'P 1'
#
loop_
_entity.id
_entity.type
_entity.pdbx_description
1 polymer ?
#
loop_
_entity_poly.entity_id
_entity_poly.type
_entity_poly.pdbx_seq_one_letter_code
_entity_poly.pdbx_strand_id
1 'polypeptide(L)' 'MLLALATLLALAIALYLHLRRASRHDLQQAALLPFADDPEAAARMSAATGQHCERLFDPRRECRLRA' A
#
# COMPACT_ATOMS: atom_id res chain seq x y z
N MET A 1 3.46 25.62 18.74
CA MET A 1 4.43 25.37 17.64
C MET A 1 5.46 24.30 17.99
N LEU A 2 6.14 24.38 19.15
CA LEU A 2 7.13 23.36 19.56
C LEU A 2 6.56 21.92 19.59
N LEU A 3 5.37 21.73 20.17
CA LEU A 3 4.69 20.43 20.21
C LEU A 3 4.33 19.90 18.81
N ALA A 4 3.92 20.78 17.90
CA ALA A 4 3.64 20.42 16.52
C ALA A 4 4.92 19.98 15.78
N LEU A 5 6.04 20.67 16.02
CA LEU A 5 7.34 20.28 15.47
C LEU A 5 7.83 18.94 16.05
N ALA A 6 7.69 18.73 17.37
CA ALA A 6 8.06 17.49 18.02
C ALA A 6 7.25 16.29 17.52
N THR A 7 5.94 16.48 17.32
CA THR A 7 5.05 15.43 16.76
C THR A 7 5.38 15.12 15.31
N LEU A 8 5.62 16.13 14.47
CA LEU A 8 6.07 15.93 13.09
C LEU A 8 7.41 15.20 13.03
N LEU A 9 8.36 15.55 13.89
CA LEU A 9 9.65 14.89 13.96
C LEU A 9 9.51 13.43 14.38
N ALA A 10 8.72 13.15 15.43
CA ALA A 10 8.47 11.78 15.89
C ALA A 10 7.80 10.94 14.79
N LEU A 11 6.83 11.51 14.08
CA LEU A 11 6.16 10.86 12.94
C LEU A 11 7.16 10.55 11.83
N ALA A 12 8.00 11.52 11.44
CA ALA A 12 9.00 11.34 10.39
C ALA A 12 10.02 10.24 10.75
N ILE A 13 10.50 10.21 12.00
CA ILE A 13 11.41 9.17 12.49
C ILE A 13 10.73 7.80 12.45
N ALA A 14 9.49 7.71 12.93
CA ALA A 14 8.73 6.46 12.94
C ALA A 14 8.53 5.92 11.51
N LEU A 15 8.11 6.77 10.57
CA LEU A 15 7.98 6.43 9.16
C LEU A 15 9.30 5.96 8.55
N TYR A 16 10.39 6.69 8.79
CA TYR A 16 11.72 6.33 8.29
C TYR A 16 12.17 4.94 8.79
N LEU A 17 12.01 4.67 10.09
CA LEU A 17 12.38 3.39 10.67
C LEU A 17 11.50 2.24 10.16
N HIS A 18 10.22 2.50 9.94
CA HIS A 18 9.29 1.51 9.41
C HIS A 18 9.61 1.17 7.95
N LEU A 19 9.75 2.19 7.09
CA LEU A 19 10.08 2.00 5.68
C LEU A 19 11.46 1.38 5.48
N ARG A 20 12.45 1.67 6.34
CA ARG A 20 13.76 1.01 6.29
C ARG A 20 13.72 -0.49 6.59
N ARG A 21 12.71 -0.96 7.32
CA ARG A 21 12.54 -2.38 7.66
C ARG A 21 11.66 -3.12 6.65
N ALA A 22 10.90 -2.40 5.83
CA ALA A 22 10.07 -2.99 4.80
C ALA A 22 10.95 -3.72 3.77
N SER A 23 10.53 -4.91 3.37
CA SER A 23 11.24 -5.61 2.30
C SER A 23 11.02 -4.89 0.96
N ARG A 24 11.91 -5.10 -0.01
CA ARG A 24 11.71 -4.58 -1.38
C ARG A 24 10.39 -5.06 -1.96
N HIS A 25 10.01 -6.29 -1.65
CA HIS A 25 8.76 -6.90 -2.07
C HIS A 25 7.54 -6.16 -1.50
N ASP A 26 7.54 -5.86 -0.20
CA ASP A 26 6.45 -5.11 0.44
C ASP A 26 6.29 -3.72 -0.17
N LEU A 27 7.40 -3.03 -0.44
CA LEU A 27 7.39 -1.72 -1.08
C LEU A 27 6.89 -1.79 -2.53
N GLN A 28 7.25 -2.86 -3.26
CA GLN A 28 6.73 -3.10 -4.60
C GLN A 28 5.22 -3.34 -4.57
N GLN A 29 4.71 -4.18 -3.67
CA GLN A 29 3.26 -4.40 -3.52
C GLN A 29 2.52 -3.12 -3.10
N ALA A 30 3.12 -2.30 -2.22
CA ALA A 30 2.56 -1.00 -1.84
C ALA A 30 2.47 -0.02 -3.03
N ALA A 31 3.41 -0.08 -3.99
CA ALA A 31 3.34 0.72 -5.19
C ALA A 31 2.20 0.27 -6.14
N LEU A 32 1.73 -0.96 -6.03
CA LEU A 32 0.63 -1.52 -6.82
C LEU A 32 -0.76 -1.28 -6.22
N LEU A 33 -0.84 -0.67 -5.04
CA LEU A 33 -2.11 -0.39 -4.35
C LEU A 33 -3.17 0.33 -5.21
N PRO A 34 -2.81 1.30 -6.09
CA PRO A 34 -3.78 1.97 -6.94
C PRO A 34 -4.49 1.08 -7.97
N PHE A 35 -4.01 -0.14 -8.21
CA PHE A 35 -4.60 -1.10 -9.13
C PHE A 35 -5.28 -2.27 -8.40
N ALA A 36 -5.08 -2.37 -7.09
CA ALA A 36 -5.46 -3.56 -6.32
C ALA A 36 -6.99 -3.73 -6.18
N ASP A 37 -7.77 -2.67 -6.38
CA ASP A 37 -9.23 -2.66 -6.23
C ASP A 37 -10.00 -2.93 -7.54
N ASP A 38 -9.34 -2.86 -8.70
CA ASP A 38 -9.91 -3.16 -10.01
C ASP A 38 -9.12 -4.30 -10.70
N PRO A 39 -9.70 -5.51 -10.83
CA PRO A 39 -9.02 -6.64 -11.45
C PRO A 39 -8.62 -6.39 -12.91
N GLU A 40 -9.38 -5.58 -13.66
CA GLU A 40 -9.02 -5.26 -15.03
C GLU A 40 -7.84 -4.29 -15.10
N ALA A 41 -7.80 -3.29 -14.19
CA ALA A 41 -6.67 -2.38 -14.08
C ALA A 41 -5.39 -3.12 -13.66
N ALA A 42 -5.49 -4.03 -12.69
CA ALA A 42 -4.40 -4.91 -12.30
C ALA A 42 -3.91 -5.77 -13.48
N ALA A 43 -4.83 -6.39 -14.25
CA ALA A 43 -4.46 -7.21 -15.40
C ALA A 43 -3.72 -6.42 -16.49
N ARG A 44 -4.19 -5.20 -16.81
CA ARG A 44 -3.52 -4.31 -17.77
C ARG A 44 -2.14 -3.88 -17.29
N MET A 45 -2.03 -3.49 -16.02
CA MET A 45 -0.75 -3.11 -15.40
C MET A 45 0.23 -4.29 -15.39
N SER A 46 -0.23 -5.49 -15.06
CA SER A 46 0.56 -6.72 -15.12
C SER A 46 1.05 -7.05 -16.52
N ALA A 47 0.18 -6.95 -17.54
CA ALA A 47 0.58 -7.16 -18.92
C ALA A 47 1.64 -6.16 -19.38
N ALA A 48 1.57 -4.91 -18.92
CA ALA A 48 2.49 -3.85 -19.30
C ALA A 48 3.85 -3.91 -18.57
N THR A 49 3.88 -4.37 -17.32
CA THR A 49 5.05 -4.23 -16.43
C THR A 49 5.65 -5.56 -15.97
N GLY A 50 4.91 -6.68 -16.14
CA GLY A 50 5.23 -7.97 -15.54
C GLY A 50 5.04 -8.03 -14.02
N GLN A 51 4.56 -6.96 -13.38
CA GLN A 51 4.32 -6.92 -11.94
C GLN A 51 2.89 -7.37 -11.62
N HIS A 52 2.71 -8.09 -10.52
CA HIS A 52 1.40 -8.63 -10.13
C HIS A 52 1.01 -8.15 -8.74
N CYS A 53 -0.24 -7.71 -8.59
CA CYS A 53 -0.87 -7.51 -7.29
C CYS A 53 -1.08 -8.89 -6.65
N GLU A 54 -0.44 -9.16 -5.52
CA GLU A 54 -0.60 -10.44 -4.81
C GLU A 54 -2.00 -10.60 -4.20
N ARG A 55 -2.61 -9.48 -3.82
CA ARG A 55 -3.97 -9.44 -3.31
C ARG A 55 -4.77 -8.40 -4.08
N LEU A 56 -5.83 -8.87 -4.72
CA LEU A 56 -6.90 -8.02 -5.21
C LEU A 56 -7.90 -7.80 -4.08
N PHE A 57 -8.28 -6.55 -3.87
CA PHE A 57 -9.24 -6.12 -2.88
C PHE A 57 -10.59 -5.90 -3.59
N ASP A 58 -11.62 -6.67 -3.22
CA ASP A 58 -12.98 -6.40 -3.67
C ASP A 58 -13.79 -5.85 -2.49
N PRO A 59 -14.01 -4.52 -2.42
CA PRO A 59 -14.74 -3.91 -1.32
C PRO A 59 -16.15 -4.50 -1.13
N ARG A 60 -16.80 -4.94 -2.22
CA ARG A 60 -18.16 -5.49 -2.18
C ARG A 60 -18.22 -6.93 -1.65
N ARG A 61 -17.13 -7.67 -1.74
CA ARG A 61 -17.01 -9.00 -1.11
C ARG A 61 -16.61 -8.88 0.35
N GLU A 62 -15.65 -8.01 0.66
CA GLU A 62 -15.13 -7.89 2.03
C GLU A 62 -16.13 -7.30 3.02
N CYS A 63 -16.95 -6.32 2.62
CA CYS A 63 -18.03 -5.81 3.48
C CYS A 63 -19.12 -6.87 3.75
N ARG A 64 -19.34 -7.81 2.82
CA ARG A 64 -20.37 -8.84 2.93
C ARG A 64 -19.99 -9.98 3.87
N LEU A 65 -18.70 -10.21 4.07
CA LEU A 65 -18.17 -11.22 5.00
C LEU A 65 -18.08 -10.72 6.44
N ARG A 66 -18.27 -9.41 6.67
CA ARG A 66 -18.21 -8.77 7.98
C ARG A 66 -19.57 -8.29 8.51
N ALA A 67 -20.64 -8.51 7.76
CA ALA A 67 -22.02 -8.20 8.11
C ALA A 67 -22.74 -9.47 8.56
#